data_AF-A0A8H3YYQ2-F1
#
_entry.id   AF-A0A8H3YYQ2-F1
#
_cell.length_a   1.000
_cell.length_b   1.000
_cell.length_c   1.000
_cell.angle_alpha   90.00
_cell.angle_beta   90.00
_cell.angle_gamma   90.00
#
_symmetry.space_group_name_H-M   'P 1'
#
loop_
_entity.id
_entity.type
_entity.pdbx_description
1 polymer ?
#
loop_
_entity_poly.entity_id
_entity_poly.type
_entity_poly.pdbx_seq_one_letter_code
_entity_poly.pdbx_strand_id
1 'polypeptide(L)'
;MDTNQDASGENTQLSSSNDFPIDSSGENLQSLPKNAIPYGNTYVEQYKAAAKSLRDNKFLAILPVFMISKETVDKLRSMQATYLCRQQHRIDLGFGFLLATVWDHDRLWGEFNFGLWHGTLCIDEIPSPIDLEKKWQFEWRGARTDDPGVVYKGTGSIRFTRRMNGEELVGSNVIGEFVGFKDVGINDDVCSFEGLGPCNVACDITDMLYGWNCLRDVGDAHEEPRQSVERETLARKTGTGHETAEEQDDD
;
A
#
# COMPACT_ATOMS: atom_id res chain seq x y z
N MET A 1 55.41 48.34 -7.17
CA MET A 1 56.79 48.10 -7.62
C MET A 1 57.02 46.62 -7.37
N ASP A 2 56.38 45.78 -8.18
CA ASP A 2 56.92 45.21 -9.43
C ASP A 2 58.00 44.18 -9.08
N THR A 3 58.07 42.94 -9.54
CA THR A 3 57.41 42.02 -10.49
C THR A 3 58.32 40.77 -10.36
N ASN A 4 57.92 39.50 -10.41
CA ASN A 4 57.52 38.73 -11.58
C ASN A 4 57.57 37.23 -11.21
N GLN A 5 56.64 36.48 -11.82
CA GLN A 5 56.77 35.16 -12.47
C GLN A 5 57.48 33.98 -11.77
N ASP A 6 56.74 32.87 -11.63
CA ASP A 6 56.97 31.72 -12.50
C ASP A 6 55.74 30.82 -12.63
N ALA A 7 55.57 30.28 -13.83
CA ALA A 7 54.48 29.44 -14.28
C ALA A 7 54.99 28.04 -14.67
N SER A 8 54.25 27.00 -14.29
CA SER A 8 54.17 25.71 -15.00
C SER A 8 52.92 25.00 -14.43
N GLY A 9 51.95 24.45 -15.17
CA GLY A 9 51.91 24.15 -16.58
C GLY A 9 52.09 22.65 -16.82
N GLU A 10 51.20 21.79 -16.33
CA GLU A 10 51.02 20.45 -16.88
C GLU A 10 49.54 20.05 -17.00
N ASN A 11 49.27 19.47 -18.15
CA ASN A 11 48.01 19.19 -18.78
C ASN A 11 48.09 17.71 -19.17
N THR A 12 47.30 16.82 -18.58
CA THR A 12 47.19 15.43 -19.09
C THR A 12 45.77 14.88 -18.93
N GLN A 13 45.06 14.98 -20.04
CA GLN A 13 44.22 13.98 -20.70
C GLN A 13 43.48 12.89 -19.89
N LEU A 14 42.18 12.87 -20.16
CA LEU A 14 41.24 11.75 -20.10
C LEU A 14 41.83 10.45 -20.67
N SER A 15 41.70 9.36 -19.92
CA SER A 15 41.64 8.01 -20.49
C SER A 15 40.56 7.20 -19.77
N SER A 16 39.65 6.70 -20.58
CA SER A 16 38.63 5.69 -20.29
C SER A 16 39.21 4.40 -19.72
N SER A 17 38.62 3.89 -18.64
CA SER A 17 38.60 2.45 -18.35
C SER A 17 37.45 2.17 -17.39
N ASN A 18 36.41 1.53 -17.94
CA ASN A 18 35.41 0.78 -17.19
C ASN A 18 36.14 -0.37 -16.50
N ASP A 19 36.16 -0.39 -15.16
CA ASP A 19 36.44 -1.60 -14.39
C ASP A 19 35.79 -1.45 -13.01
N PHE A 20 34.55 -1.95 -12.90
CA PHE A 20 33.94 -2.23 -11.61
C PHE A 20 34.42 -3.60 -11.12
N PRO A 21 34.91 -3.72 -9.88
CA PRO A 21 35.26 -5.01 -9.31
C PRO A 21 33.98 -5.86 -9.11
N ILE A 22 33.96 -7.00 -9.78
CA ILE A 22 32.97 -8.07 -9.59
C ILE A 22 33.24 -8.68 -8.21
N ASP A 23 32.35 -8.44 -7.25
CA ASP A 23 32.31 -9.20 -6.01
C ASP A 23 31.79 -10.61 -6.32
N SER A 24 32.67 -11.58 -6.06
CA SER A 24 32.48 -13.01 -6.24
C SER A 24 31.85 -13.64 -4.99
N SER A 25 30.66 -13.20 -4.62
CA SER A 25 29.76 -13.93 -3.73
C SER A 25 28.58 -14.45 -4.55
N GLY A 26 28.78 -15.64 -5.13
CA GLY A 26 27.76 -16.37 -5.87
C GLY A 26 26.64 -16.86 -4.95
N GLU A 27 25.73 -15.97 -4.56
CA GLU A 27 24.44 -16.36 -4.03
C GLU A 27 23.41 -16.44 -5.17
N ASN A 28 22.84 -17.62 -5.25
CA ASN A 28 22.04 -18.12 -6.34
C ASN A 28 20.64 -17.48 -6.33
N LEU A 29 20.45 -16.41 -7.12
CA LEU A 29 19.15 -15.76 -7.38
C LEU A 29 18.18 -16.62 -8.21
N GLN A 30 18.36 -17.95 -8.24
CA GLN A 30 17.43 -18.90 -8.84
C GLN A 30 16.54 -19.54 -7.77
N SER A 31 15.42 -18.88 -7.48
CA SER A 31 14.08 -19.49 -7.44
C SER A 31 13.09 -18.55 -6.75
N LEU A 32 12.69 -17.48 -7.46
CA LEU A 32 11.36 -16.93 -7.23
C LEU A 32 10.33 -18.06 -7.45
N PRO A 33 9.30 -18.20 -6.61
CA PRO A 33 8.32 -19.28 -6.75
C PRO A 33 7.68 -19.25 -8.14
N LYS A 34 7.70 -20.40 -8.81
CA LYS A 34 7.22 -20.65 -10.19
C LYS A 34 5.70 -20.53 -10.38
N ASN A 35 5.02 -19.74 -9.56
CA ASN A 35 3.67 -19.27 -9.88
C ASN A 35 3.80 -18.02 -10.73
N ALA A 36 4.29 -18.21 -11.95
CA ALA A 36 4.31 -17.20 -12.99
C ALA A 36 2.87 -16.76 -13.25
N ILE A 37 2.55 -15.54 -12.80
CA ILE A 37 1.29 -14.86 -13.12
C ILE A 37 1.19 -14.77 -14.65
N PRO A 38 0.06 -15.13 -15.29
CA PRO A 38 -0.06 -15.10 -16.74
C PRO A 38 0.20 -13.69 -17.28
N TYR A 39 1.25 -13.53 -18.08
CA TYR A 39 1.53 -12.30 -18.82
C TYR A 39 0.49 -12.16 -19.95
N GLY A 40 -0.60 -11.47 -19.64
CA GLY A 40 -1.69 -11.11 -20.54
C GLY A 40 -2.54 -9.99 -19.92
N ASN A 41 -3.50 -9.44 -20.66
CA ASN A 41 -4.36 -8.31 -20.27
C ASN A 41 -4.97 -8.37 -18.84
N THR A 42 -5.05 -9.56 -18.24
CA THR A 42 -5.42 -9.82 -16.84
C THR A 42 -4.52 -9.13 -15.80
N TYR A 43 -3.22 -8.95 -16.09
CA TYR A 43 -2.30 -8.26 -15.17
C TYR A 43 -2.70 -6.80 -14.97
N VAL A 44 -3.26 -6.13 -15.98
CA VAL A 44 -3.72 -4.75 -15.81
C VAL A 44 -5.05 -4.71 -15.06
N GLU A 45 -5.97 -5.63 -15.35
CA GLU A 45 -7.31 -5.68 -14.74
C GLU A 45 -7.27 -5.79 -13.21
N GLN A 46 -6.41 -6.65 -12.65
CA GLN A 46 -6.33 -6.87 -11.19
C GLN A 46 -5.94 -5.60 -10.42
N TYR A 47 -5.20 -4.67 -11.03
CA TYR A 47 -4.81 -3.42 -10.36
C TYR A 47 -5.77 -2.26 -10.63
N LYS A 48 -6.72 -2.40 -11.57
CA LYS A 48 -7.59 -1.28 -11.98
C LYS A 48 -8.46 -0.78 -10.85
N ALA A 49 -9.01 -1.68 -10.03
CA ALA A 49 -9.92 -1.32 -8.97
C ALA A 49 -9.22 -0.49 -7.88
N ALA A 50 -8.07 -0.96 -7.39
CA ALA A 50 -7.25 -0.20 -6.45
C ALA A 50 -6.76 1.13 -7.05
N ALA A 51 -6.26 1.11 -8.29
CA ALA A 51 -5.81 2.34 -8.96
C ALA A 51 -6.96 3.35 -9.17
N LYS A 52 -8.19 2.87 -9.39
CA LYS A 52 -9.40 3.71 -9.44
C LYS A 52 -9.68 4.33 -8.07
N SER A 53 -9.67 3.52 -7.01
CA SER A 53 -9.85 4.00 -5.62
C SER A 53 -8.86 5.12 -5.27
N LEU A 54 -7.58 4.98 -5.64
CA LEU A 54 -6.56 6.01 -5.40
C LEU A 54 -6.82 7.29 -6.22
N ARG A 55 -7.17 7.13 -7.50
CA ARG A 55 -7.41 8.24 -8.44
C ARG A 55 -8.63 9.06 -8.05
N ASP A 56 -9.70 8.38 -7.68
CA ASP A 56 -11.01 8.96 -7.39
C ASP A 56 -11.17 9.30 -5.90
N ASN A 57 -10.10 9.16 -5.11
CA ASN A 57 -10.12 9.49 -3.70
C ASN A 57 -10.35 11.00 -3.49
N LYS A 58 -11.59 11.34 -3.12
CA LYS A 58 -12.01 12.72 -2.84
C LYS A 58 -11.19 13.37 -1.74
N PHE A 59 -10.93 12.68 -0.64
CA PHE A 59 -10.11 13.18 0.47
C PHE A 59 -8.73 13.64 -0.03
N LEU A 60 -8.01 12.76 -0.75
CA LEU A 60 -6.69 13.10 -1.32
C LEU A 60 -6.76 14.21 -2.39
N ALA A 61 -7.88 14.32 -3.12
CA ALA A 61 -8.07 15.34 -4.14
C ALA A 61 -8.38 16.73 -3.56
N ILE A 62 -9.07 16.79 -2.41
CA ILE A 62 -9.45 18.06 -1.76
C ILE A 62 -8.42 18.57 -0.75
N LEU A 63 -7.38 17.78 -0.42
CA LEU A 63 -6.29 18.23 0.44
C LEU A 63 -5.77 19.58 -0.08
N PRO A 64 -5.96 20.67 0.68
CA PRO A 64 -5.76 22.01 0.13
C PRO A 64 -4.30 22.18 -0.28
N VAL A 65 -4.07 22.36 -1.59
CA VAL A 65 -2.75 22.57 -2.20
C VAL A 65 -2.04 23.79 -1.59
N PHE A 66 -2.78 24.71 -0.97
CA PHE A 66 -2.22 25.87 -0.28
C PHE A 66 -1.84 25.62 1.20
N MET A 67 -2.29 24.51 1.82
CA MET A 67 -1.89 24.15 3.20
C MET A 67 -0.90 22.98 3.23
N ILE A 68 -0.83 22.20 2.17
CA ILE A 68 -0.07 20.94 2.12
C ILE A 68 0.73 20.90 0.82
N SER A 69 2.02 20.56 0.92
CA SER A 69 2.90 20.49 -0.24
C SER A 69 2.49 19.36 -1.19
N LYS A 70 2.73 19.52 -2.50
CA LYS A 70 2.60 18.44 -3.49
C LYS A 70 3.33 17.18 -3.04
N GLU A 71 4.51 17.42 -2.47
CA GLU A 71 5.35 16.41 -1.86
C GLU A 71 4.60 15.56 -0.82
N THR A 72 3.84 16.16 0.10
CA THR A 72 3.00 15.42 1.06
C THR A 72 1.93 14.59 0.36
N VAL A 73 1.24 15.15 -0.63
CA VAL A 73 0.19 14.44 -1.37
C VAL A 73 0.77 13.22 -2.08
N ASP A 74 1.95 13.34 -2.70
CA ASP A 74 2.66 12.23 -3.34
C ASP A 74 3.02 11.15 -2.31
N LYS A 75 3.46 11.55 -1.09
CA LYS A 75 3.69 10.60 0.01
C LYS A 75 2.42 9.87 0.42
N LEU A 76 1.30 10.57 0.62
CA LEU A 76 0.02 9.94 0.96
C LEU A 76 -0.44 8.97 -0.13
N ARG A 77 -0.31 9.36 -1.41
CA ARG A 77 -0.62 8.47 -2.53
C ARG A 77 0.25 7.22 -2.54
N SER A 78 1.54 7.36 -2.21
CA SER A 78 2.48 6.24 -2.13
C SER A 78 2.21 5.27 -0.97
N MET A 79 1.34 5.64 -0.02
CA MET A 79 0.98 4.74 1.09
C MET A 79 0.12 3.57 0.62
N GLN A 80 -0.67 3.75 -0.44
CA GLN A 80 -1.40 2.65 -1.09
C GLN A 80 -0.44 1.87 -1.98
N ALA A 81 0.05 0.75 -1.47
CA ALA A 81 1.01 -0.11 -2.13
C ALA A 81 0.93 -1.52 -1.55
N THR A 82 1.54 -2.47 -2.27
CA THR A 82 1.90 -3.76 -1.68
C THR A 82 3.36 -3.68 -1.24
N TYR A 83 3.60 -4.05 0.01
CA TYR A 83 4.90 -4.09 0.67
C TYR A 83 5.31 -5.54 0.85
N LEU A 84 6.50 -5.87 0.38
CA LEU A 84 7.19 -7.09 0.80
C LEU A 84 7.78 -6.81 2.18
N CYS A 85 7.37 -7.59 3.17
CA CYS A 85 7.68 -7.38 4.58
C CYS A 85 8.63 -8.44 5.11
N ARG A 86 9.48 -8.03 6.05
CA ARG A 86 10.34 -8.86 6.89
C ARG A 86 9.96 -8.65 8.36
N GLN A 87 9.89 -9.73 9.12
CA GLN A 87 9.66 -9.68 10.56
C GLN A 87 11.00 -9.58 11.30
N GLN A 88 11.10 -8.68 12.29
CA GLN A 88 12.35 -8.43 12.99
C GLN A 88 12.84 -9.64 13.82
N HIS A 89 11.94 -10.50 14.27
CA HIS A 89 12.28 -11.72 15.01
C HIS A 89 12.57 -12.92 14.10
N ARG A 90 12.33 -12.81 12.77
CA ARG A 90 12.59 -13.83 11.74
C ARG A 90 13.34 -13.23 10.56
N ILE A 91 14.48 -12.60 10.86
CA ILE A 91 15.32 -11.94 9.85
C ILE A 91 15.84 -12.93 8.81
N ASP A 92 16.03 -14.19 9.22
CA ASP A 92 16.46 -15.32 8.39
C ASP A 92 15.48 -15.65 7.25
N LEU A 93 14.19 -15.34 7.41
CA LEU A 93 13.19 -15.52 6.37
C LEU A 93 13.15 -14.38 5.34
N GLY A 94 13.92 -13.30 5.57
CA GLY A 94 14.00 -12.17 4.66
C GLY A 94 12.65 -11.48 4.40
N PHE A 95 12.51 -10.89 3.21
CA PHE A 95 11.28 -10.22 2.75
C PHE A 95 10.28 -11.21 2.15
N GLY A 96 9.76 -12.12 2.97
CA GLY A 96 8.85 -13.20 2.57
C GLY A 96 7.37 -12.95 2.84
N PHE A 97 7.02 -11.85 3.52
CA PHE A 97 5.67 -11.56 3.98
C PHE A 97 5.04 -10.43 3.16
N LEU A 98 3.71 -10.26 3.27
CA LEU A 98 2.98 -9.27 2.50
C LEU A 98 2.13 -8.37 3.39
N LEU A 99 2.12 -7.08 3.04
CA LEU A 99 1.13 -6.11 3.49
C LEU A 99 0.67 -5.33 2.26
N ALA A 100 -0.61 -5.39 1.92
CA ALA A 100 -1.22 -4.54 0.91
C ALA A 100 -2.06 -3.47 1.59
N THR A 101 -2.04 -2.23 1.11
CA THR A 101 -2.84 -1.13 1.66
C THR A 101 -3.64 -0.43 0.58
N VAL A 102 -4.87 -0.02 0.88
CA VAL A 102 -5.77 0.69 -0.05
C VAL A 102 -6.45 1.84 0.69
N TRP A 103 -6.55 2.98 0.01
CA TRP A 103 -7.30 4.11 0.53
C TRP A 103 -8.80 3.90 0.44
N ASP A 104 -9.52 4.25 1.51
CA ASP A 104 -10.96 4.39 1.53
C ASP A 104 -11.33 5.76 2.09
N HIS A 105 -11.40 6.75 1.20
CA HIS A 105 -11.63 8.15 1.54
C HIS A 105 -10.51 8.64 2.47
N ASP A 106 -10.81 8.82 3.76
CA ASP A 106 -9.94 9.30 4.83
C ASP A 106 -9.42 8.18 5.73
N ARG A 107 -9.61 6.91 5.33
CA ARG A 107 -9.06 5.73 6.02
C ARG A 107 -8.08 5.00 5.12
N LEU A 108 -7.10 4.34 5.73
CA LEU A 108 -6.24 3.39 5.03
C LEU A 108 -6.52 1.98 5.54
N TRP A 109 -7.00 1.11 4.66
CA TRP A 109 -7.16 -0.31 4.94
C TRP A 109 -5.92 -1.06 4.54
N GLY A 110 -5.66 -2.20 5.17
CA GLY A 110 -4.63 -3.11 4.70
C GLY A 110 -4.94 -4.57 4.93
N GLU A 111 -4.47 -5.42 4.02
CA GLU A 111 -4.49 -6.87 4.16
C GLU A 111 -3.06 -7.34 4.42
N PHE A 112 -2.86 -8.19 5.41
CA PHE A 112 -1.54 -8.73 5.74
C PHE A 112 -1.51 -10.25 5.72
N ASN A 113 -0.37 -10.79 5.33
CA ASN A 113 -0.03 -12.21 5.44
C ASN A 113 1.41 -12.32 5.96
N PHE A 114 1.52 -12.62 7.24
CA PHE A 114 2.74 -12.66 8.04
C PHE A 114 3.03 -14.11 8.49
N GLY A 115 2.88 -15.06 7.58
CA GLY A 115 3.17 -16.47 7.79
C GLY A 115 1.96 -17.20 8.36
N LEU A 116 2.02 -17.57 9.65
CA LEU A 116 0.87 -18.23 10.31
C LEU A 116 -0.33 -17.30 10.42
N TRP A 117 -0.11 -15.99 10.38
CA TRP A 117 -1.14 -15.00 10.58
C TRP A 117 -1.53 -14.33 9.27
N HIS A 118 -2.82 -14.22 9.06
CA HIS A 118 -3.38 -13.41 7.99
C HIS A 118 -4.57 -12.60 8.52
N GLY A 119 -4.86 -11.48 7.88
CA GLY A 119 -5.96 -10.63 8.33
C GLY A 119 -6.00 -9.28 7.66
N THR A 120 -6.77 -8.39 8.29
CA THR A 120 -7.01 -7.03 7.81
C THR A 120 -6.73 -6.04 8.94
N LEU A 121 -6.15 -4.88 8.59
CA LEU A 121 -5.94 -3.74 9.47
C LEU A 121 -6.67 -2.51 8.94
N CYS A 122 -7.00 -1.60 9.84
CA CYS A 122 -7.63 -0.32 9.54
C CYS A 122 -6.89 0.80 10.27
N ILE A 123 -6.48 1.81 9.50
CA ILE A 123 -6.02 3.10 10.01
C ILE A 123 -7.18 4.09 9.82
N ASP A 124 -7.93 4.33 10.89
CA ASP A 124 -9.07 5.25 10.87
C ASP A 124 -8.62 6.72 10.99
N GLU A 125 -7.67 6.97 11.89
CA GLU A 125 -7.15 8.31 12.13
C GLU A 125 -5.88 8.55 11.30
N ILE A 126 -6.02 9.16 10.12
CA ILE A 126 -4.86 9.78 9.47
C ILE A 126 -4.45 10.98 10.33
N PRO A 127 -3.25 11.00 10.95
CA PRO A 127 -2.77 12.20 11.60
C PRO A 127 -2.74 13.33 10.58
N SER A 128 -2.94 14.55 11.08
CA SER A 128 -2.87 15.78 10.27
C SER A 128 -1.79 15.65 9.18
N PRO A 129 -2.10 15.94 7.90
CA PRO A 129 -1.17 15.79 6.76
C PRO A 129 0.19 16.50 6.94
N ILE A 130 0.30 17.32 7.97
CA ILE A 130 1.47 18.06 8.40
C ILE A 130 2.51 17.16 9.08
N ASP A 131 2.14 15.97 9.57
CA ASP A 131 3.04 15.10 10.35
C ASP A 131 3.05 13.64 9.87
N LEU A 132 3.44 13.47 8.61
CA LEU A 132 3.55 12.16 7.96
C LEU A 132 4.71 11.31 8.48
N GLU A 133 5.56 11.85 9.35
CA GLU A 133 6.68 11.12 9.96
C GLU A 133 6.26 10.43 11.27
N LYS A 134 5.07 10.74 11.81
CA LYS A 134 4.51 10.05 12.96
C LYS A 134 4.18 8.59 12.66
N LYS A 135 4.23 7.77 13.72
CA LYS A 135 3.60 6.46 13.76
C LYS A 135 2.08 6.63 13.83
N TRP A 136 1.36 6.00 12.92
CA TRP A 136 -0.09 5.97 12.85
C TRP A 136 -0.58 4.75 13.62
N GLN A 137 -1.67 4.89 14.36
CA GLN A 137 -2.26 3.77 15.07
C GLN A 137 -3.21 3.03 14.13
N PHE A 138 -3.28 1.72 14.29
CA PHE A 138 -4.23 0.89 13.56
C PHE A 138 -4.86 -0.16 14.47
N GLU A 139 -6.06 -0.58 14.11
CA GLU A 139 -6.68 -1.78 14.63
C GLU A 139 -6.53 -2.91 13.62
N TRP A 140 -6.43 -4.14 14.09
CA TRP A 140 -6.35 -5.30 13.21
C TRP A 140 -7.21 -6.44 13.69
N ARG A 141 -7.66 -7.25 12.73
CA ARG A 141 -8.35 -8.51 12.92
C ARG A 141 -7.66 -9.56 12.08
N GLY A 142 -7.46 -10.75 12.63
CA GLY A 142 -6.77 -11.81 11.91
C GLY A 142 -7.15 -13.18 12.41
N ALA A 143 -6.74 -14.19 11.65
CA ALA A 143 -6.83 -15.57 12.04
C ALA A 143 -5.45 -16.22 11.87
N ARG A 144 -5.27 -17.33 12.57
CA ARG A 144 -4.10 -18.17 12.37
C ARG A 144 -4.42 -19.25 11.36
N THR A 145 -3.45 -19.61 10.53
CA THR A 145 -3.57 -20.66 9.52
C THR A 145 -3.75 -22.03 10.16
N ASP A 146 -3.18 -22.23 11.36
CA ASP A 146 -3.32 -23.46 12.15
C ASP A 146 -4.54 -23.47 13.07
N ASP A 147 -5.24 -22.33 13.22
CA ASP A 147 -6.49 -22.21 13.95
C ASP A 147 -7.44 -21.18 13.29
N PRO A 148 -7.94 -21.48 12.07
CA PRO A 148 -8.69 -20.51 11.27
C PRO A 148 -10.10 -20.21 11.82
N GLY A 149 -10.57 -20.99 12.80
CA GLY A 149 -11.87 -20.80 13.44
C GLY A 149 -11.87 -19.74 14.54
N VAL A 150 -10.69 -19.29 14.97
CA VAL A 150 -10.53 -18.30 16.02
C VAL A 150 -10.10 -16.96 15.41
N VAL A 151 -10.93 -15.95 15.64
CA VAL A 151 -10.62 -14.57 15.31
C VAL A 151 -9.83 -13.96 16.46
N TYR A 152 -8.72 -13.32 16.10
CA TYR A 152 -7.93 -12.51 17.00
C TYR A 152 -8.04 -11.05 16.59
N LYS A 153 -7.92 -10.17 17.58
CA LYS A 153 -7.99 -8.73 17.41
C LYS A 153 -6.87 -8.09 18.20
N GLY A 154 -6.39 -6.96 17.72
CA GLY A 154 -5.40 -6.17 18.43
C GLY A 154 -5.25 -4.79 17.82
N THR A 155 -4.22 -4.11 18.28
CA THR A 155 -3.83 -2.80 17.78
C THR A 155 -2.40 -2.86 17.26
N GLY A 156 -1.94 -1.78 16.66
CA GLY A 156 -0.56 -1.65 16.26
C GLY A 156 -0.23 -0.24 15.84
N SER A 157 1.03 -0.06 15.45
CA SER A 157 1.51 1.20 14.93
C SER A 157 2.28 1.02 13.64
N ILE A 158 2.14 1.96 12.71
CA ILE A 158 2.73 1.89 11.38
C ILE A 158 3.23 3.26 10.95
N ARG A 159 4.37 3.29 10.28
CA ARG A 159 4.97 4.52 9.75
C ARG A 159 5.42 4.27 8.33
N PHE A 160 5.05 5.20 7.46
CA PHE A 160 5.45 5.20 6.07
C PHE A 160 6.59 6.19 5.86
N THR A 161 7.69 5.73 5.29
CA THR A 161 8.81 6.59 4.87
C THR A 161 8.99 6.50 3.37
N ARG A 162 9.69 7.48 2.81
CA ARG A 162 10.02 7.46 1.40
C ARG A 162 11.23 6.61 1.13
N ARG A 163 11.22 5.98 -0.03
CA ARG A 163 12.41 5.40 -0.62
C ARG A 163 12.83 6.28 -1.78
N MET A 164 14.00 6.91 -1.63
CA MET A 164 14.58 7.81 -2.62
C MET A 164 15.76 7.12 -3.31
N ASN A 165 15.92 7.34 -4.61
CA ASN A 165 17.13 7.03 -5.37
C ASN A 165 17.68 8.35 -5.93
N GLY A 166 18.60 8.98 -5.19
CA GLY A 166 18.93 10.39 -5.42
C GLY A 166 17.72 11.28 -5.13
N GLU A 167 17.29 12.06 -6.12
CA GLU A 167 16.10 12.93 -6.03
C GLU A 167 14.80 12.23 -6.47
N GLU A 168 14.87 11.02 -7.01
CA GLU A 168 13.71 10.29 -7.51
C GLU A 168 13.02 9.47 -6.41
N LEU A 169 11.71 9.65 -6.25
CA LEU A 169 10.89 8.80 -5.40
C LEU A 169 10.70 7.44 -6.07
N VAL A 170 11.39 6.42 -5.58
CA VAL A 170 11.35 5.06 -6.12
C VAL A 170 10.41 4.13 -5.37
N GLY A 171 9.72 4.62 -4.33
CA GLY A 171 8.76 3.85 -3.55
C GLY A 171 8.54 4.37 -2.14
N SER A 172 7.91 3.55 -1.32
CA SER A 172 7.67 3.78 0.10
C SER A 172 8.21 2.59 0.90
N ASN A 173 8.79 2.86 2.06
CA ASN A 173 9.06 1.84 3.05
C ASN A 173 7.99 1.94 4.14
N VAL A 174 7.71 0.82 4.77
CA VAL A 174 6.80 0.76 5.90
C VAL A 174 7.52 0.11 7.08
N ILE A 175 7.35 0.67 8.27
CA ILE A 175 7.85 0.07 9.51
C ILE A 175 6.69 0.09 10.48
N GLY A 176 6.44 -1.04 11.13
CA GLY A 176 5.34 -1.12 12.08
C GLY A 176 5.48 -2.24 13.08
N GLU A 177 4.51 -2.29 13.98
CA GLU A 177 4.43 -3.21 15.11
C GLU A 177 2.97 -3.64 15.26
N PHE A 178 2.70 -4.95 15.27
CA PHE A 178 1.42 -5.50 15.69
C PHE A 178 1.48 -5.88 17.16
N VAL A 179 0.51 -5.45 17.96
CA VAL A 179 0.33 -5.81 19.37
C VAL A 179 -0.76 -6.87 19.49
N GLY A 180 -0.54 -7.89 20.33
CA GLY A 180 -1.42 -9.05 20.49
C GLY A 180 -1.13 -10.17 19.49
N PHE A 181 -0.03 -10.07 18.76
CA PHE A 181 0.37 -11.00 17.72
C PHE A 181 1.25 -12.10 18.32
N LYS A 182 0.65 -13.25 18.61
CA LYS A 182 1.34 -14.37 19.28
C LYS A 182 1.92 -15.32 18.25
N ASP A 183 3.25 -15.41 18.17
CA ASP A 183 3.95 -16.37 17.33
C ASP A 183 5.18 -16.93 18.06
N VAL A 184 5.67 -18.10 17.62
CA VAL A 184 6.88 -18.72 18.15
C VAL A 184 8.07 -17.80 17.90
N GLY A 185 8.75 -17.43 18.98
CA GLY A 185 9.90 -16.51 18.97
C GLY A 185 9.54 -15.05 19.27
N ILE A 186 8.27 -14.74 19.53
CA ILE A 186 7.83 -13.42 20.01
C ILE A 186 7.68 -13.48 21.54
N ASN A 187 8.54 -12.75 22.25
CA ASN A 187 8.55 -12.76 23.73
C ASN A 187 7.57 -11.75 24.35
N ASP A 188 7.16 -10.73 23.60
CA ASP A 188 6.44 -9.55 24.14
C ASP A 188 5.05 -9.32 23.53
N ASP A 189 4.45 -10.33 22.88
CA ASP A 189 3.19 -10.22 22.12
C ASP A 189 3.22 -9.10 21.03
N VAL A 190 4.42 -8.68 20.63
CA VAL A 190 4.66 -7.61 19.65
C VAL A 190 5.41 -8.17 18.45
N CYS A 191 4.80 -8.08 17.26
CA CYS A 191 5.44 -8.42 16.00
C CYS A 191 5.88 -7.15 15.26
N SER A 192 7.16 -6.80 15.36
CA SER A 192 7.77 -5.73 14.57
C SER A 192 8.08 -6.19 13.14
N PHE A 193 7.82 -5.32 12.17
CA PHE A 193 8.07 -5.56 10.76
C PHE A 193 8.63 -4.31 10.06
N GLU A 194 9.32 -4.56 8.97
CA GLU A 194 9.68 -3.56 7.97
C GLU A 194 9.28 -4.08 6.59
N GLY A 195 8.94 -3.18 5.68
CA GLY A 195 8.53 -3.55 4.33
C GLY A 195 8.97 -2.55 3.28
N LEU A 196 9.11 -3.06 2.06
CA LEU A 196 9.60 -2.33 0.89
C LEU A 196 8.52 -2.30 -0.19
N GLY A 197 8.13 -1.10 -0.61
CA GLY A 197 7.31 -0.79 -1.79
C GLY A 197 8.15 -0.10 -2.88
N PRO A 198 7.68 -0.02 -4.13
CA PRO A 198 6.29 -0.09 -4.55
C PRO A 198 6.01 -1.40 -5.31
N CYS A 199 4.91 -2.05 -4.93
CA CYS A 199 4.21 -3.00 -5.79
C CYS A 199 2.78 -2.50 -5.98
N ASN A 200 2.22 -2.73 -7.17
CA ASN A 200 0.82 -2.40 -7.44
C ASN A 200 -0.10 -3.23 -6.53
N VAL A 201 -1.20 -2.63 -6.08
CA VAL A 201 -2.15 -3.27 -5.16
C VAL A 201 -3.20 -4.05 -5.95
N ALA A 202 -3.17 -5.37 -5.85
CA ALA A 202 -4.05 -6.26 -6.62
C ALA A 202 -5.46 -6.42 -6.02
N CYS A 203 -5.62 -6.12 -4.73
CA CYS A 203 -6.89 -6.23 -4.02
C CYS A 203 -7.61 -4.87 -4.01
N ASP A 204 -8.94 -4.89 -4.10
CA ASP A 204 -9.74 -3.68 -3.97
C ASP A 204 -10.26 -3.47 -2.54
N ILE A 205 -10.90 -2.33 -2.31
CA ILE A 205 -11.44 -1.98 -0.99
C ILE A 205 -12.58 -2.92 -0.56
N THR A 206 -13.36 -3.43 -1.50
CA THR A 206 -14.46 -4.38 -1.23
C THR A 206 -13.90 -5.68 -0.69
N ASP A 207 -12.82 -6.19 -1.28
CA ASP A 207 -12.16 -7.42 -0.83
C ASP A 207 -11.60 -7.26 0.59
N MET A 208 -10.93 -6.13 0.87
CA MET A 208 -10.39 -5.83 2.21
C MET A 208 -11.51 -5.75 3.26
N LEU A 209 -12.59 -5.03 2.96
CA LEU A 209 -13.73 -4.90 3.87
C LEU A 209 -14.47 -6.22 4.06
N TYR A 210 -14.57 -7.04 3.02
CA TYR A 210 -15.11 -8.39 3.14
C TYR A 210 -14.27 -9.22 4.13
N GLY A 211 -12.94 -9.21 4.01
CA GLY A 211 -12.04 -9.85 4.98
C GLY A 211 -12.25 -9.35 6.41
N TRP A 212 -12.32 -8.03 6.60
CA TRP A 212 -12.58 -7.42 7.90
C TRP A 212 -13.93 -7.85 8.52
N ASN A 213 -14.98 -7.87 7.70
CA ASN A 213 -16.34 -8.21 8.12
C ASN A 213 -16.51 -9.71 8.36
N CYS A 214 -15.76 -10.57 7.65
CA CYS A 214 -15.70 -12.01 7.93
C CYS A 214 -15.04 -12.32 9.28
N LEU A 215 -14.12 -11.47 9.71
CA LEU A 215 -13.39 -11.59 10.98
C LEU A 215 -14.05 -10.79 12.11
N ARG A 216 -15.37 -10.56 12.05
CA ARG A 216 -16.09 -9.77 13.07
C ARG A 216 -16.68 -10.65 14.17
N ASP A 217 -16.80 -10.10 15.38
CA ASP A 217 -17.58 -10.75 16.42
C ASP A 217 -19.08 -10.52 16.21
N VAL A 218 -19.89 -11.37 16.82
CA VAL A 218 -21.35 -11.18 16.85
C VAL A 218 -21.66 -9.87 17.57
N GLY A 219 -22.21 -8.90 16.84
CA GLY A 219 -22.57 -7.57 17.34
C GLY A 219 -21.68 -6.43 16.84
N ASP A 220 -20.54 -6.74 16.23
CA ASP A 220 -19.72 -5.74 15.55
C ASP A 220 -20.48 -5.18 14.32
N ALA A 221 -20.35 -3.86 14.11
CA ALA A 221 -20.92 -3.21 12.93
C ALA A 221 -20.30 -3.75 11.64
N HIS A 222 -21.10 -3.79 10.59
CA HIS A 222 -20.63 -4.08 9.24
C HIS A 222 -20.01 -2.81 8.64
N GLU A 223 -18.77 -2.91 8.15
CA GLU A 223 -18.12 -1.81 7.46
C GLU A 223 -18.47 -1.85 5.96
N GLU A 224 -18.72 -0.68 5.37
CA GLU A 224 -18.99 -0.52 3.94
C GLU A 224 -18.01 0.50 3.34
N PRO A 225 -17.66 0.41 2.03
CA PRO A 225 -16.76 1.37 1.41
C PRO A 225 -17.28 2.80 1.56
N ARG A 226 -16.45 3.70 2.10
CA ARG A 226 -16.75 5.14 2.22
C ARG A 226 -16.60 5.87 0.90
N GLN A 227 -15.63 5.44 0.09
CA GLN A 227 -15.57 5.85 -1.30
C GLN A 227 -16.81 5.30 -1.99
N SER A 228 -17.75 6.19 -2.31
CA SER A 228 -18.91 5.82 -3.09
C SER A 228 -18.41 5.19 -4.39
N VAL A 229 -18.54 3.87 -4.51
CA VAL A 229 -18.66 3.24 -5.82
C VAL A 229 -19.93 3.84 -6.36
N GLU A 230 -19.83 4.88 -7.18
CA GLU A 230 -20.97 5.44 -7.88
C GLU A 230 -21.74 4.25 -8.46
N ARG A 231 -22.91 3.94 -7.89
CA ARG A 231 -23.90 3.03 -8.46
C ARG A 231 -24.52 3.67 -9.71
N GLU A 232 -23.69 4.31 -10.55
CA GLU A 232 -24.09 5.04 -11.76
C GLU A 232 -24.49 4.11 -12.91
N THR A 233 -24.38 2.79 -12.75
CA THR A 233 -24.76 1.82 -13.81
C THR A 233 -26.03 1.02 -13.57
N LEU A 234 -26.76 1.21 -12.45
CA LEU A 234 -28.07 0.54 -12.27
C LEU A 234 -29.30 1.47 -12.35
N ALA A 235 -29.14 2.79 -12.22
CA ALA A 235 -30.27 3.72 -12.30
C ALA A 235 -30.64 4.15 -13.74
N ARG A 236 -29.83 3.81 -14.76
CA ARG A 236 -30.11 4.12 -16.17
C ARG A 236 -30.83 3.02 -16.95
N LYS A 237 -31.24 1.91 -16.32
CA LYS A 237 -31.94 0.80 -16.99
C LYS A 237 -33.41 0.60 -16.61
N THR A 238 -34.01 1.51 -15.85
CA THR A 238 -35.47 1.52 -15.60
C THR A 238 -36.21 2.61 -16.39
N GLY A 239 -35.54 3.31 -17.31
CA GLY A 239 -36.16 4.16 -18.33
C GLY A 239 -36.60 3.37 -19.56
N THR A 240 -37.52 2.41 -19.39
CA THR A 240 -38.38 1.90 -20.49
C THR A 240 -39.77 2.43 -20.13
N GLY A 241 -40.25 3.50 -20.75
CA GLY A 241 -40.65 3.52 -22.16
C GLY A 241 -42.12 3.13 -22.23
N HIS A 242 -43.02 4.08 -22.00
CA HIS A 242 -44.39 3.96 -22.53
C HIS A 242 -44.89 5.33 -22.98
N GLU A 243 -44.73 5.55 -24.28
CA GLU A 243 -45.46 6.53 -25.09
C GLU A 243 -46.95 6.15 -25.19
N THR A 244 -47.78 7.16 -24.95
CA THR A 244 -49.03 7.56 -25.62
C THR A 244 -50.08 6.51 -26.00
N ALA A 245 -51.30 6.74 -25.51
CA ALA A 245 -52.50 6.82 -26.35
C ALA A 245 -53.42 7.92 -25.79
N GLU A 246 -53.58 9.00 -26.56
CA GLU A 246 -54.69 9.94 -26.45
C GLU A 246 -55.94 9.20 -26.93
N GLU A 247 -56.98 9.17 -26.10
CA GLU A 247 -58.32 8.74 -26.48
C GLU A 247 -59.20 9.99 -26.45
N GLN A 248 -59.39 10.58 -27.64
CA GLN A 248 -60.55 11.40 -27.96
C GLN A 248 -61.72 10.42 -28.14
N ASP A 249 -62.80 10.63 -27.39
CA ASP A 249 -64.12 10.22 -27.84
C ASP A 249 -65.16 11.22 -27.36
N ASP A 250 -66.07 11.50 -28.28
CA ASP A 250 -67.15 12.48 -28.28
C ASP A 250 -68.28 12.16 -27.29
N ASP A 251 -68.84 13.21 -26.65
CA ASP A 251 -70.30 13.48 -26.54
C ASP A 251 -70.56 14.84 -25.85
#